data_AF-A0A535TRH2-F1
#
_entry.id   AF-A0A535TRH2-F1
#
_cell.length_a   1.000
_cell.length_b   1.000
_cell.length_c   1.000
_cell.angle_alpha   90.00
_cell.angle_beta   90.00
_cell.angle_gamma   90.00
#
_symmetry.space_group_name_H-M   'P 1'
#
loop_
_entity.id
_entity.type
_entity.pdbx_description
1 polymer ?
#
loop_
_entity_poly.entity_id
_entity_poly.type
_entity_poly.pdbx_seq_one_letter_code
_entity_poly.pdbx_strand_id
1 'polypeptide(L)'
;MTLLDAAAQHPILLTFALIGLVYLICVAGVLAAQLAWQGHPAYWLAVIGTFSFLVGVLWGRGYLSGGATFTFLGAGVVLAVFGVALDLIFGPPVGQPRAE
;
A
#
# COMPACT_ATOMS: atom_id res chain seq x y z
N MET A 1 19.48 11.28 -21.64
CA MET A 1 19.00 12.47 -20.90
C MET A 1 17.49 12.55 -21.04
N THR A 2 16.63 12.46 -20.04
CA THR A 2 16.60 11.62 -18.84
C THR A 2 15.12 11.69 -18.43
N LEU A 3 14.42 10.58 -18.23
CA LEU A 3 13.06 10.64 -17.66
C LEU A 3 13.05 11.41 -16.31
N LEU A 4 14.22 11.47 -15.64
CA LEU A 4 14.50 12.33 -14.50
C LEU A 4 14.46 13.85 -14.81
N ASP A 5 14.84 14.31 -16.01
CA ASP A 5 14.73 15.72 -16.42
C ASP A 5 13.29 16.09 -16.76
N ALA A 6 12.53 15.19 -17.39
CA ALA A 6 11.11 15.41 -17.66
C ALA A 6 10.28 15.57 -16.37
N ALA A 7 10.65 14.83 -15.32
CA ALA A 7 10.06 14.97 -13.99
C ALA A 7 10.42 16.30 -13.30
N ALA A 8 11.61 16.84 -13.57
CA ALA A 8 12.02 18.18 -13.10
C ALA A 8 11.29 19.32 -13.84
N GLN A 9 10.88 19.08 -15.09
CA GLN A 9 10.22 20.08 -15.94
C GLN A 9 8.71 20.23 -15.68
N HIS A 10 8.06 19.24 -15.05
CA HIS A 10 6.63 19.28 -14.70
C HIS A 10 6.36 18.87 -13.25
N PRO A 11 6.72 19.71 -12.25
CA PRO A 11 6.48 19.42 -10.83
C PRO A 11 5.00 19.18 -10.50
N ILE A 12 4.10 19.73 -11.32
CA ILE A 12 2.65 19.58 -11.19
C ILE A 12 2.22 18.13 -11.51
N LEU A 13 2.77 17.52 -12.56
CA LEU A 13 2.42 16.16 -12.98
C LEU A 13 2.87 15.12 -11.95
N LEU A 14 4.09 15.29 -11.41
CA LEU A 14 4.61 14.48 -10.32
C LEU A 14 3.73 14.60 -9.06
N THR A 15 3.24 15.81 -8.77
CA THR A 15 2.37 16.05 -7.61
C THR A 15 1.01 15.38 -7.78
N PHE A 16 0.38 15.51 -8.95
CA PHE A 16 -0.88 14.80 -9.25
C PHE A 16 -0.72 13.29 -9.21
N ALA A 17 0.40 12.75 -9.72
CA ALA A 17 0.69 11.32 -9.65
C ALA A 17 0.83 10.84 -8.20
N LEU A 18 1.53 11.60 -7.34
CA LEU A 18 1.66 11.29 -5.91
C LEU A 18 0.30 11.34 -5.19
N ILE A 19 -0.54 12.34 -5.48
CA ILE A 19 -1.90 12.42 -4.92
C ILE A 19 -2.72 11.20 -5.33
N GLY A 20 -2.70 10.85 -6.61
CA GLY A 20 -3.41 9.67 -7.13
C GLY A 20 -2.90 8.37 -6.49
N LEU A 21 -1.58 8.22 -6.35
CA LEU A 21 -0.96 7.06 -5.70
C LEU A 21 -1.41 6.94 -4.24
N VAL A 22 -1.30 8.03 -3.46
CA VAL A 22 -1.73 8.05 -2.04
C VAL A 22 -3.20 7.71 -1.92
N TYR A 23 -4.05 8.28 -2.79
CA TYR A 23 -5.47 7.97 -2.82
C TYR A 23 -5.73 6.48 -3.05
N LEU A 24 -5.08 5.88 -4.05
CA LEU A 24 -5.21 4.45 -4.34
C LEU A 24 -4.76 3.58 -3.18
N ILE A 25 -3.68 3.95 -2.48
CA ILE A 25 -3.19 3.21 -1.31
C ILE A 25 -4.16 3.31 -0.14
N CYS A 26 -4.76 4.48 0.10
CA CYS A 26 -5.80 4.64 1.11
C CYS A 26 -7.02 3.76 0.79
N VAL A 27 -7.49 3.77 -0.46
CA VAL A 27 -8.60 2.91 -0.90
C VAL A 27 -8.25 1.43 -0.73
N ALA A 28 -7.05 1.01 -1.12
CA ALA A 28 -6.57 -0.35 -0.94
C ALA A 28 -6.49 -0.75 0.55
N GLY A 29 -6.04 0.14 1.43
CA GLY A 29 -6.00 -0.08 2.87
C GLY A 29 -7.39 -0.25 3.48
N VAL A 30 -8.36 0.56 3.06
CA VAL A 30 -9.76 0.44 3.50
C VAL A 30 -10.37 -0.88 3.02
N LEU A 31 -10.14 -1.25 1.75
CA LEU A 31 -10.60 -2.54 1.21
C LEU A 31 -9.98 -3.73 1.94
N ALA A 32 -8.67 -3.68 2.22
CA ALA A 32 -7.98 -4.71 2.99
C ALA A 32 -8.56 -4.83 4.41
N ALA A 33 -8.85 -3.71 5.07
CA ALA A 33 -9.48 -3.71 6.39
C ALA A 33 -10.89 -4.31 6.34
N GLN A 34 -11.68 -3.97 5.31
CA GLN A 34 -13.01 -4.53 5.11
C GLN A 34 -12.96 -6.05 4.91
N LEU A 35 -12.05 -6.55 4.08
CA LEU A 35 -11.86 -7.99 3.85
C LEU A 35 -11.39 -8.70 5.14
N ALA A 36 -10.49 -8.07 5.89
CA ALA A 36 -10.04 -8.58 7.18
C ALA A 36 -11.21 -8.73 8.18
N TRP A 37 -12.13 -7.76 8.20
CA TRP A 37 -13.35 -7.80 9.01
C TRP A 37 -14.37 -8.83 8.54
N GLN A 38 -14.38 -9.17 7.25
CA GLN A 38 -15.24 -10.19 6.67
C GLN A 38 -14.78 -11.63 6.97
N GLY A 39 -13.69 -11.80 7.71
CA GLY A 39 -13.18 -13.12 8.12
C GLY A 39 -11.94 -13.59 7.36
N HIS A 40 -11.27 -12.69 6.65
CA HIS A 40 -10.01 -12.96 5.96
C HIS A 40 -8.82 -12.33 6.71
N PRO A 41 -8.38 -12.90 7.84
CA PRO A 41 -7.44 -12.25 8.77
C PRO A 41 -6.07 -11.94 8.14
N ALA A 42 -5.68 -12.64 7.08
CA ALA A 42 -4.43 -12.39 6.36
C ALA A 42 -4.36 -10.97 5.76
N TYR A 43 -5.49 -10.33 5.44
CA TYR A 43 -5.50 -8.94 4.97
C TYR A 43 -5.07 -7.92 6.02
N TRP A 44 -5.02 -8.26 7.32
CA TRP A 44 -4.42 -7.36 8.32
C TRP A 44 -2.95 -7.05 8.01
N LEU A 45 -2.23 -7.99 7.40
CA LEU A 45 -0.86 -7.75 6.93
C LEU A 45 -0.84 -6.69 5.81
N ALA A 46 -1.84 -6.71 4.92
CA ALA A 46 -1.99 -5.69 3.89
C ALA A 46 -2.42 -4.33 4.43
N VAL A 47 -3.21 -4.29 5.50
CA VAL A 47 -3.51 -3.03 6.22
C VAL A 47 -2.23 -2.44 6.83
N ILE A 48 -1.43 -3.26 7.51
CA ILE A 48 -0.15 -2.81 8.09
C ILE A 48 0.84 -2.39 6.99
N GLY A 49 0.85 -3.10 5.87
CA GLY A 49 1.69 -2.82 4.71
C GLY A 49 1.34 -1.48 4.05
N THR A 50 0.06 -1.24 3.79
CA THR A 50 -0.43 0.05 3.25
C THR A 50 -0.16 1.21 4.20
N PHE A 51 -0.34 1.03 5.51
CA PHE A 51 0.02 2.03 6.52
C PHE A 51 1.52 2.34 6.51
N SER A 52 2.38 1.31 6.51
CA SER A 52 3.84 1.45 6.47
C SER A 52 4.31 2.13 5.18
N PHE A 53 3.67 1.85 4.05
CA PHE A 53 3.95 2.52 2.80
C PHE A 53 3.60 4.02 2.86
N LEU A 54 2.41 4.36 3.39
CA LEU A 54 2.00 5.76 3.59
C LEU A 54 2.97 6.52 4.50
N VAL A 55 3.44 5.87 5.57
CA VAL A 55 4.48 6.42 6.46
C VAL A 55 5.73 6.77 5.66
N GLY A 56 6.21 5.85 4.81
CA GLY A 56 7.35 6.07 3.93
C GLY A 56 7.14 7.22 2.94
N VAL A 57 5.98 7.29 2.29
CA VAL A 57 5.64 8.35 1.31
C VAL A 57 5.54 9.72 1.98
N LEU A 58 4.83 9.85 3.10
CA LEU A 58 4.53 11.13 3.73
C LEU A 58 5.73 11.67 4.52
N TRP A 59 6.39 10.83 5.32
CA TRP A 59 7.51 11.27 6.16
C TRP A 59 8.87 11.17 5.48
N GLY A 60 8.97 10.49 4.33
CA GLY A 60 10.22 10.32 3.60
C GLY A 60 10.82 11.61 3.02
N ARG A 61 10.01 12.65 2.84
CA ARG A 61 10.47 13.94 2.29
C ARG A 61 11.07 14.91 3.31
N GLY A 62 11.04 14.59 4.61
CA GLY A 62 11.57 15.54 5.62
C GLY A 62 11.84 15.00 7.02
N TYR A 63 11.32 13.84 7.39
CA TYR A 63 11.44 13.31 8.77
C TYR A 63 12.23 12.00 8.85
N LEU A 64 12.37 11.26 7.75
CA LEU A 64 13.07 9.98 7.69
C LEU A 64 14.38 10.09 6.90
N SER A 65 15.41 9.34 7.32
CA SER A 65 16.59 9.16 6.50
C SER A 65 16.23 8.42 5.21
N GLY A 66 16.94 8.67 4.11
CA GLY A 66 16.64 8.02 2.82
C GLY A 66 16.58 6.49 2.92
N GLY A 67 17.45 5.88 3.73
CA GLY A 67 17.41 4.44 4.01
C GLY A 67 16.13 3.99 4.71
N ALA A 68 15.67 4.72 5.74
CA ALA A 68 14.43 4.39 6.43
C ALA A 68 13.20 4.54 5.52
N THR A 69 13.16 5.57 4.68
CA THR A 69 12.11 5.76 3.66
C THR A 69 12.02 4.56 2.72
N PHE A 70 13.15 4.12 2.16
CA PHE A 70 13.19 2.95 1.28
C PHE A 70 12.71 1.68 1.99
N THR A 71 13.11 1.49 3.25
CA THR A 71 12.66 0.34 4.05
C THR A 71 11.14 0.37 4.26
N PHE A 72 10.54 1.51 4.62
CA PHE A 72 9.10 1.62 4.81
C PHE A 72 8.31 1.39 3.51
N LEU A 73 8.77 1.94 2.39
CA LEU A 73 8.17 1.70 1.08
C LEU A 73 8.26 0.22 0.69
N GLY A 74 9.46 -0.36 0.77
CA GLY A 74 9.71 -1.75 0.40
C GLY A 74 8.97 -2.73 1.30
N ALA A 75 9.11 -2.59 2.61
CA ALA A 75 8.42 -3.44 3.59
C ALA A 75 6.90 -3.30 3.47
N GLY A 76 6.39 -2.09 3.23
CA GLY A 76 4.97 -1.85 3.03
C GLY A 76 4.40 -2.64 1.84
N VAL A 77 5.08 -2.58 0.69
CA VAL A 77 4.70 -3.36 -0.51
C VAL A 77 4.80 -4.86 -0.24
N VAL A 78 5.92 -5.34 0.29
CA VAL A 78 6.15 -6.77 0.55
C VAL A 78 5.09 -7.32 1.49
N LEU A 79 4.77 -6.61 2.57
CA LEU A 79 3.79 -7.06 3.56
C LEU A 79 2.38 -7.07 2.96
N ALA A 80 2.05 -6.11 2.11
CA ALA A 80 0.76 -6.08 1.40
C ALA A 80 0.60 -7.22 0.41
N VAL A 81 1.60 -7.46 -0.43
CA VAL A 81 1.60 -8.57 -1.38
C VAL A 81 1.55 -9.91 -0.64
N PHE A 82 2.31 -10.05 0.45
CA PHE A 82 2.35 -11.26 1.24
C PHE A 82 1.02 -11.54 1.94
N GLY A 83 0.36 -10.53 2.51
CA GLY A 83 -0.97 -10.67 3.12
C GLY A 83 -2.02 -11.13 2.11
N VAL A 84 -2.01 -10.56 0.91
CA VAL A 84 -2.90 -10.99 -0.19
C VAL A 84 -2.58 -12.42 -0.63
N ALA A 85 -1.31 -12.77 -0.79
CA ALA A 85 -0.90 -14.12 -1.17
C ALA A 85 -1.31 -15.17 -0.13
N LEU A 86 -1.15 -14.86 1.16
CA LEU A 86 -1.61 -15.73 2.24
C LEU A 86 -3.11 -15.94 2.20
N ASP A 87 -3.88 -14.87 1.94
CA ASP A 87 -5.32 -15.00 1.79
C ASP A 87 -5.71 -15.86 0.58
N LEU A 88 -5.01 -15.75 -0.55
CA LEU A 88 -5.27 -16.59 -1.71
C LEU A 88 -4.92 -18.07 -1.49
N ILE A 89 -3.94 -18.37 -0.63
CA ILE A 89 -3.49 -19.74 -0.36
C ILE A 89 -4.31 -20.40 0.75
N PHE A 90 -4.61 -19.66 1.82
CA PHE A 90 -5.19 -20.20 3.06
C PHE A 90 -6.56 -19.60 3.41
N GLY A 91 -6.98 -18.56 2.70
CA GLY A 91 -8.24 -17.88 2.95
C GLY A 91 -9.44 -18.71 2.51
N PRO A 92 -10.62 -18.46 3.11
CA PRO A 92 -11.85 -19.10 2.69
C PRO A 92 -12.20 -18.72 1.23
N PRO A 93 -12.86 -19.60 0.47
CA PRO A 93 -13.20 -19.33 -0.92
C PRO A 93 -14.08 -18.08 -1.03
N VAL A 94 -13.66 -17.13 -1.87
CA VAL A 94 -14.42 -15.91 -2.16
C VAL A 94 -15.77 -16.32 -2.76
N GLY A 95 -16.85 -16.16 -1.99
CA GLY A 95 -18.22 -16.39 -2.47
C GLY A 95 -19.06 -17.39 -1.68
N GLN A 96 -18.58 -17.94 -0.56
CA GLN A 96 -19.47 -18.70 0.32
C GLN A 96 -20.31 -17.71 1.15
N PRO A 97 -21.65 -17.63 0.94
CA PRO A 97 -22.49 -16.82 1.80
C PRO A 97 -22.30 -17.32 3.22
N ARG A 98 -22.14 -16.40 4.16
CA ARG A 98 -22.15 -16.70 5.59
C ARG A 98 -23.41 -17.51 5.86
N ALA A 99 -23.26 -18.81 6.12
CA ALA A 99 -24.36 -19.61 6.63
C ALA A 99 -24.63 -19.08 8.03
N GLU A 100 -25.69 -18.29 8.13
CA GLU A 100 -26.34 -17.94 9.40
C GLU A 100 -26.95 -19.21 10.03
#